data_AF-A0A368GGN5-F1
#
_entry.id   AF-A0A368GGN5-F1
#
_cell.length_a   1.000
_cell.length_b   1.000
_cell.length_c   1.000
_cell.angle_alpha   90.00
_cell.angle_beta   90.00
_cell.angle_gamma   90.00
#
_symmetry.space_group_name_H-M   'P 1'
#
loop_
_entity.id
_entity.type
_entity.pdbx_description
1 polymer ?
#
loop_
_entity_poly.entity_id
_entity_poly.type
_entity_poly.pdbx_seq_one_letter_code
_entity_poly.pdbx_strand_id
1 'polypeptide(L)'
;MEPLMWRPFLLLDLPQEYDVLFSRYFQRQCINCNKAPLFPFVCLLCSTLVCLDTCCSISDVGHERSLPTNEVERHSVECGGDACCFIALNSSLIVVVREGLAAVWGSVYLDAHGEEDRNLRRGKPLFLSPRRVDCLRSDWAEQEFERTGATWSTMAGLQQLLRDAHLLR
;
A
#
# COMPACT_ATOMS: atom_id res chain seq x y z
N MET A 1 19.21 -0.74 -30.29
CA MET A 1 19.30 -0.98 -28.83
C MET A 1 18.51 0.13 -28.18
N GLU A 2 17.26 -0.14 -27.82
CA GLU A 2 16.51 0.77 -26.94
C GLU A 2 17.26 0.83 -25.60
N PRO A 3 17.45 2.00 -24.99
CA PRO A 3 18.06 2.06 -23.68
C PRO A 3 17.15 1.27 -22.72
N LEU A 4 17.76 0.38 -21.94
CA LEU A 4 17.12 -0.20 -20.76
C LEU A 4 16.70 0.97 -19.88
N MET A 5 15.42 1.38 -19.96
CA MET A 5 14.89 2.40 -19.09
C MET A 5 14.89 1.83 -17.68
N TRP A 6 15.92 2.18 -16.92
CA TRP A 6 15.94 1.98 -15.47
C TRP A 6 14.77 2.78 -14.90
N ARG A 7 13.65 2.10 -14.67
CA ARG A 7 12.51 2.60 -13.89
C ARG A 7 12.25 1.79 -12.61
N PRO A 8 13.21 1.10 -11.97
CA PRO A 8 12.86 0.54 -10.69
C PRO A 8 12.77 1.74 -9.72
N PHE A 9 11.71 1.79 -8.93
CA PHE A 9 11.58 2.67 -7.76
C PHE A 9 11.02 4.10 -7.90
N LEU A 10 10.47 4.55 -9.03
CA LEU A 10 9.73 5.84 -9.03
C LEU A 10 8.28 5.65 -8.56
N LEU A 11 7.92 6.31 -7.48
CA LEU A 11 6.52 6.38 -7.02
C LEU A 11 5.74 7.39 -7.87
N LEU A 12 4.51 7.01 -8.22
CA LEU A 12 3.58 7.83 -8.97
C LEU A 12 3.21 9.12 -8.22
N ASP A 13 2.89 10.17 -8.98
CA ASP A 13 2.29 11.37 -8.42
C ASP A 13 0.86 11.10 -7.95
N LEU A 14 0.55 11.62 -6.77
CA LEU A 14 -0.73 11.48 -6.12
C LEU A 14 -1.56 12.77 -6.27
N PRO A 15 -2.89 12.69 -6.37
CA PRO A 15 -3.73 13.88 -6.41
C PRO A 15 -3.67 14.64 -5.08
N GLN A 16 -3.85 15.96 -5.15
CA GLN A 16 -3.78 16.85 -3.99
C GLN A 16 -4.80 16.50 -2.90
N GLU A 17 -6.02 16.12 -3.29
CA GLU A 17 -7.10 15.75 -2.38
C GLU A 17 -7.26 14.23 -2.34
N TYR A 18 -7.35 13.67 -1.14
CA TYR A 18 -7.53 12.22 -0.97
C TYR A 18 -8.85 11.74 -1.59
N ASP A 19 -9.91 12.53 -1.49
CA ASP A 19 -11.23 12.19 -2.04
C ASP A 19 -11.19 11.99 -3.56
N VAL A 20 -10.30 12.71 -4.27
CA VAL A 20 -10.08 12.52 -5.72
C VAL A 20 -9.44 11.16 -5.99
N LEU A 21 -8.47 10.73 -5.15
CA LEU A 21 -7.87 9.41 -5.25
C LEU A 21 -8.91 8.33 -4.93
N PHE A 22 -9.60 8.45 -3.80
CA PHE A 22 -10.59 7.49 -3.33
C PHE A 22 -11.70 7.30 -4.37
N SER A 23 -12.28 8.40 -4.85
CA SER A 23 -13.37 8.37 -5.83
C SER A 23 -12.95 7.74 -7.16
N ARG A 24 -11.66 7.83 -7.54
CA ARG A 24 -11.15 7.18 -8.76
C ARG A 24 -11.28 5.65 -8.69
N TYR A 25 -11.12 5.06 -7.52
CA TYR A 25 -11.11 3.60 -7.31
C TYR A 25 -12.36 3.07 -6.59
N PHE A 26 -13.20 3.95 -6.05
CA PHE A 26 -14.41 3.57 -5.34
C PHE A 26 -15.30 2.63 -6.16
N GLN A 27 -15.72 1.53 -5.54
CA GLN A 27 -16.53 0.45 -6.15
C GLN A 27 -15.95 -0.21 -7.40
N ARG A 28 -14.70 0.05 -7.79
CA ARG A 28 -14.05 -0.71 -8.85
C ARG A 28 -13.88 -2.16 -8.42
N GLN A 29 -14.11 -3.06 -9.36
CA GLN A 29 -13.94 -4.48 -9.16
C GLN A 29 -12.47 -4.86 -9.30
N CYS A 30 -12.03 -5.79 -8.47
CA CYS A 30 -10.75 -6.45 -8.63
C CYS A 30 -10.71 -7.19 -9.97
N ILE A 31 -9.59 -7.05 -10.69
CA ILE A 31 -9.38 -7.72 -11.98
C ILE A 31 -9.32 -9.25 -11.85
N ASN A 32 -8.97 -9.77 -10.68
CA ASN A 32 -8.78 -11.20 -10.44
C ASN A 32 -10.06 -11.91 -9.99
N CYS A 33 -10.82 -11.35 -9.04
CA CYS A 33 -12.03 -12.00 -8.51
C CYS A 33 -13.35 -11.35 -8.96
N ASN A 34 -13.28 -10.24 -9.69
CA ASN A 34 -14.44 -9.47 -10.18
C ASN A 34 -15.41 -8.97 -9.09
N LYS A 35 -14.94 -8.88 -7.84
CA LYS A 35 -15.68 -8.34 -6.69
C LYS A 35 -15.09 -6.99 -6.27
N ALA A 36 -15.91 -6.15 -5.66
CA ALA A 36 -15.41 -4.94 -4.99
C ALA A 36 -14.54 -5.36 -3.78
N PRO A 37 -13.27 -4.94 -3.70
CA PRO A 37 -12.38 -5.33 -2.60
C PRO A 37 -12.90 -4.80 -1.26
N LEU A 38 -12.92 -5.65 -0.22
CA LEU A 38 -13.18 -5.19 1.16
C LEU A 38 -12.03 -4.35 1.71
N PHE A 39 -10.79 -4.74 1.37
CA PHE A 39 -9.56 -4.03 1.71
C PHE A 39 -8.83 -3.66 0.40
N PRO A 40 -9.25 -2.56 -0.27
CA PRO A 40 -8.64 -2.12 -1.52
C PRO A 40 -7.30 -1.43 -1.30
N PHE A 41 -6.31 -1.85 -2.08
CA PHE A 41 -4.96 -1.32 -2.12
C PHE A 41 -4.64 -0.82 -3.52
N VAL A 42 -3.95 0.31 -3.64
CA VAL A 42 -3.46 0.81 -4.93
C VAL A 42 -1.94 0.77 -4.92
N CYS A 43 -1.35 0.08 -5.89
CA CYS A 43 0.10 0.07 -6.08
C CYS A 43 0.58 1.46 -6.54
N LEU A 44 1.53 2.04 -5.81
CA LEU A 44 2.10 3.36 -6.14
C LEU A 44 3.17 3.31 -7.22
N LEU A 45 3.51 2.13 -7.73
CA LEU A 45 4.44 1.96 -8.86
C LEU A 45 3.66 1.91 -10.19
N CYS A 46 2.51 1.25 -10.21
CA CYS A 46 1.77 0.96 -11.44
C CYS A 46 0.28 1.37 -11.44
N SER A 47 -0.26 1.87 -10.33
CA SER A 47 -1.68 2.25 -10.14
C SER A 47 -2.70 1.11 -10.12
N THR A 48 -2.26 -0.15 -10.12
CA THR A 48 -3.17 -1.31 -10.07
C THR A 48 -3.89 -1.39 -8.73
N LEU A 49 -5.20 -1.64 -8.79
CA LEU A 49 -6.05 -1.93 -7.63
C LEU A 49 -5.96 -3.43 -7.30
N VAL A 50 -5.57 -3.76 -6.07
CA VAL A 50 -5.43 -5.12 -5.55
C VAL A 50 -6.21 -5.30 -4.25
N CYS A 51 -6.62 -6.54 -3.95
CA CYS A 51 -7.35 -6.91 -2.75
C CYS A 51 -6.44 -7.50 -1.68
N LEU A 52 -6.63 -7.07 -0.44
CA LEU A 52 -6.17 -7.82 0.72
C LEU A 52 -7.32 -8.64 1.32
N ASP A 53 -7.72 -9.73 0.64
CA ASP A 53 -8.77 -10.62 1.13
C ASP A 53 -8.66 -12.06 0.56
N THR A 54 -9.34 -13.00 1.21
CA THR A 54 -9.47 -14.42 0.85
C THR A 54 -10.12 -14.64 -0.52
N CYS A 55 -10.81 -13.66 -1.10
CA CYS A 55 -11.37 -13.82 -2.44
C CYS A 55 -10.31 -13.99 -3.54
N CYS A 56 -9.07 -13.56 -3.28
CA CYS A 56 -7.93 -13.72 -4.18
C CYS A 56 -6.80 -14.55 -3.55
N SER A 57 -7.06 -15.27 -2.45
CA SER A 57 -6.05 -16.14 -1.84
C SER A 57 -5.67 -17.22 -2.84
N ILE A 58 -4.36 -17.34 -3.09
CA ILE A 58 -3.81 -18.41 -3.91
C ILE A 58 -3.86 -19.64 -3.02
N SER A 59 -4.75 -20.59 -3.34
CA SER A 59 -4.86 -21.83 -2.57
C SER A 59 -3.56 -22.62 -2.69
N ASP A 60 -3.01 -22.98 -1.53
CA ASP A 60 -1.88 -23.88 -1.33
C ASP A 60 -2.13 -25.22 -2.07
N VAL A 61 -1.55 -25.36 -3.26
CA VAL A 61 -1.42 -26.67 -3.93
C VAL A 61 0.02 -27.14 -3.73
N GLY A 62 0.38 -27.46 -2.50
CA GLY A 62 1.68 -28.04 -2.15
C GLY A 62 2.36 -27.32 -1.00
N HIS A 63 2.90 -28.08 -0.05
CA HIS A 63 3.63 -27.63 1.13
C HIS A 63 4.96 -26.90 0.83
N GLU A 64 4.93 -25.84 0.03
CA GLU A 64 6.09 -24.98 -0.17
C GLU A 64 5.80 -23.60 0.41
N ARG A 65 6.57 -23.21 1.44
CA ARG A 65 6.48 -21.95 2.19
C ARG A 65 6.79 -20.69 1.36
N SER A 66 6.77 -20.79 0.03
CA SER A 66 7.30 -19.79 -0.91
C SER A 66 6.23 -19.17 -1.82
N LEU A 67 4.97 -19.58 -1.70
CA LEU A 67 3.89 -19.06 -2.53
C LEU A 67 3.23 -17.83 -1.89
N PRO A 68 2.91 -16.78 -2.67
CA PRO A 68 2.18 -15.63 -2.17
C PRO A 68 0.82 -16.04 -1.59
N THR A 69 0.54 -15.59 -0.36
CA THR A 69 -0.66 -15.93 0.40
C THR A 69 -1.88 -15.09 -0.01
N ASN A 70 -1.64 -13.93 -0.63
CA ASN A 70 -2.68 -12.98 -1.05
C ASN A 70 -2.23 -12.17 -2.28
N GLU A 71 -3.17 -11.43 -2.88
CA GLU A 71 -2.93 -10.64 -4.10
C GLU A 71 -1.94 -9.49 -3.89
N VAL A 72 -1.88 -8.87 -2.70
CA VAL A 72 -0.91 -7.80 -2.40
C VAL A 72 0.51 -8.36 -2.45
N GLU A 73 0.73 -9.51 -1.81
CA GLU A 73 2.03 -10.21 -1.84
C GLU A 73 2.38 -10.61 -3.27
N ARG A 74 1.47 -11.27 -3.99
CA ARG A 74 1.69 -11.66 -5.39
C ARG A 74 2.06 -10.47 -6.27
N HIS A 75 1.32 -9.37 -6.13
CA HIS A 75 1.57 -8.16 -6.91
C HIS A 75 2.92 -7.52 -6.55
N SER A 76 3.38 -7.61 -5.30
CA SER A 76 4.71 -7.13 -4.93
C SER A 76 5.83 -7.88 -5.66
N VAL A 77 5.67 -9.20 -5.84
CA VAL A 77 6.61 -10.02 -6.64
C VAL A 77 6.55 -9.61 -8.11
N GLU A 78 5.35 -9.59 -8.70
CA GLU A 78 5.14 -9.36 -10.13
C GLU A 78 5.46 -7.94 -10.59
N CYS A 79 5.08 -6.92 -9.82
CA CYS A 79 5.25 -5.51 -10.18
C CYS A 79 6.57 -4.93 -9.67
N GLY A 80 7.00 -5.37 -8.49
CA GLY A 80 8.04 -4.71 -7.71
C GLY A 80 9.34 -5.51 -7.55
N GLY A 81 9.36 -6.78 -7.98
CA GLY A 81 10.51 -7.66 -7.74
C GLY A 81 10.75 -7.89 -6.24
N ASP A 82 9.69 -8.26 -5.52
CA ASP A 82 9.63 -8.48 -4.07
C ASP A 82 9.65 -7.22 -3.19
N ALA A 83 9.68 -6.01 -3.76
CA ALA A 83 9.49 -4.76 -3.01
C ALA A 83 8.41 -3.90 -3.68
N CYS A 84 7.37 -3.50 -2.95
CA CYS A 84 6.31 -2.66 -3.49
C CYS A 84 5.72 -1.70 -2.46
N CYS A 85 5.30 -0.53 -2.92
CA CYS A 85 4.68 0.51 -2.10
C CYS A 85 3.21 0.67 -2.50
N PHE A 86 2.33 0.63 -1.51
CA PHE A 86 0.89 0.70 -1.71
C PHE A 86 0.24 1.78 -0.85
N ILE A 87 -0.93 2.25 -1.27
CA ILE A 87 -1.85 3.00 -0.41
C ILE A 87 -3.12 2.18 -0.16
N ALA A 88 -3.48 2.01 1.11
CA ALA A 88 -4.71 1.35 1.54
C ALA A 88 -5.87 2.36 1.56
N LEU A 89 -6.85 2.19 0.67
CA LEU A 89 -7.88 3.22 0.44
C LEU A 89 -8.87 3.39 1.60
N ASN A 90 -8.99 2.42 2.50
CA ASN A 90 -9.87 2.52 3.67
C ASN A 90 -9.22 3.27 4.85
N SER A 91 -7.92 3.54 4.79
CA SER A 91 -7.18 4.14 5.91
C SER A 91 -6.25 5.27 5.50
N SER A 92 -6.08 5.54 4.21
CA SER A 92 -5.05 6.42 3.62
C SER A 92 -3.60 6.02 3.93
N LEU A 93 -3.38 4.86 4.56
CA LEU A 93 -2.07 4.43 5.00
C LEU A 93 -1.24 3.93 3.82
N ILE A 94 0.01 4.34 3.82
CA ILE A 94 1.07 3.77 3.02
C ILE A 94 1.54 2.47 3.67
N VAL A 95 1.59 1.42 2.85
CA VAL A 95 2.07 0.10 3.23
C VAL A 95 3.20 -0.28 2.30
N VAL A 96 4.33 -0.64 2.89
CA VAL A 96 5.48 -1.18 2.18
C VAL A 96 5.46 -2.69 2.34
N VAL A 97 5.54 -3.41 1.22
CA VAL A 97 5.73 -4.86 1.21
C VAL A 97 7.12 -5.15 0.68
N ARG A 98 7.89 -5.96 1.40
CA ARG A 98 9.23 -6.37 1.02
C ARG A 98 9.49 -7.80 1.49
N GLU A 99 9.95 -8.66 0.59
CA GLU A 99 10.42 -10.03 0.93
C GLU A 99 9.38 -10.84 1.75
N GLY A 100 8.09 -10.73 1.38
CA GLY A 100 6.99 -11.42 2.09
C GLY A 100 6.64 -10.84 3.47
N LEU A 101 7.16 -9.65 3.80
CA LEU A 101 6.82 -8.89 4.99
C LEU A 101 6.14 -7.58 4.60
N ALA A 102 5.32 -7.05 5.49
CA ALA A 102 4.67 -5.76 5.33
C ALA A 102 4.88 -4.85 6.53
N ALA A 103 4.99 -3.55 6.26
CA ALA A 103 5.13 -2.51 7.27
C ALA A 103 4.23 -1.32 6.93
N VAL A 104 3.63 -0.70 7.96
CA VAL A 104 2.86 0.54 7.80
C VAL A 104 3.82 1.72 7.96
N TRP A 105 3.93 2.55 6.92
CA TRP A 105 4.78 3.74 6.93
C TRP A 105 4.08 4.97 7.54
N GLY A 106 2.74 5.00 7.50
CA GLY A 106 1.91 6.16 7.89
C GLY A 106 1.16 6.73 6.69
N SER A 107 0.63 7.94 6.75
CA SER A 107 -0.11 8.55 5.63
C SER A 107 0.60 9.76 5.03
N VAL A 108 0.67 9.84 3.69
CA VAL A 108 1.10 11.07 2.99
C VAL A 108 0.00 12.12 2.90
N TYR A 109 -1.22 11.76 3.31
CA TYR A 109 -2.40 12.61 3.33
C TYR A 109 -2.69 13.06 4.78
N LEU A 110 -2.73 14.36 5.00
CA LEU A 110 -2.93 14.97 6.31
C LEU A 110 -4.18 15.85 6.31
N ASP A 111 -4.81 16.03 7.46
CA ASP A 111 -5.86 17.03 7.61
C ASP A 111 -5.28 18.47 7.59
N ALA A 112 -6.16 19.46 7.67
CA ALA A 112 -5.78 20.88 7.67
C ALA A 112 -4.88 21.30 8.85
N HIS A 113 -4.75 20.46 9.88
CA HIS A 113 -3.89 20.69 11.03
C HIS A 113 -2.55 19.93 10.94
N GLY A 114 -2.34 19.15 9.87
CA GLY A 114 -1.14 18.34 9.71
C GLY A 114 -1.20 16.97 10.39
N GLU A 115 -2.39 16.53 10.83
CA GLU A 115 -2.59 15.26 11.52
C GLU A 115 -3.05 14.17 10.54
N GLU A 116 -2.66 12.91 10.79
CA GLU A 116 -3.23 11.78 10.07
C GLU A 116 -4.69 11.53 10.53
N ASP A 117 -5.58 11.14 9.60
CA ASP A 117 -6.87 10.54 9.94
C ASP A 117 -6.81 9.03 9.71
N ARG A 118 -6.08 8.34 10.61
CA ARG A 118 -5.87 6.90 10.51
C ARG A 118 -7.19 6.15 10.51
N ASN A 119 -7.36 5.23 9.57
CA ASN A 119 -8.60 4.49 9.35
C ASN A 119 -9.81 5.39 9.03
N LEU A 120 -9.57 6.64 8.62
CA LEU A 120 -10.58 7.63 8.21
C LEU A 120 -11.70 7.82 9.26
N ARG A 121 -11.37 7.63 10.54
CA ARG A 121 -12.37 7.60 11.63
C ARG A 121 -12.98 8.96 11.91
N ARG A 122 -12.22 10.05 11.68
CA ARG A 122 -12.67 11.42 11.94
C ARG A 122 -13.44 12.00 10.75
N GLY A 123 -13.30 11.41 9.56
CA GLY A 123 -13.95 11.87 8.33
C GLY A 123 -13.48 13.27 7.92
N LYS A 124 -12.21 13.60 8.19
CA LYS A 124 -11.65 14.90 7.83
C LYS A 124 -11.22 14.91 6.36
N PRO A 125 -11.42 16.03 5.64
CA PRO A 125 -10.76 16.21 4.36
C PRO A 125 -9.24 16.08 4.53
N LEU A 126 -8.62 15.26 3.67
CA LEU A 126 -7.19 15.04 3.69
C LEU A 126 -6.51 15.54 2.42
N PHE A 127 -5.33 16.13 2.60
CA PHE A 127 -4.56 16.77 1.56
C PHE A 127 -3.15 16.19 1.52
N LEU A 128 -2.63 16.05 0.32
CA LEU A 128 -1.29 15.55 0.10
C LEU A 128 -0.28 16.50 0.75
N SER A 129 0.61 15.96 1.58
CA SER A 129 1.70 16.69 2.20
C SER A 129 2.97 16.51 1.36
N PRO A 130 3.46 17.56 0.67
CA PRO A 130 4.68 17.46 -0.14
C PRO A 130 5.88 16.95 0.67
N ARG A 131 6.01 17.43 1.91
CA ARG A 131 7.05 16.98 2.84
C ARG A 131 7.00 15.46 3.09
N ARG A 132 5.81 14.89 3.30
CA ARG A 132 5.68 13.45 3.54
C ARG A 132 5.89 12.63 2.27
N VAL A 133 5.48 13.15 1.12
CA VAL A 133 5.78 12.52 -0.18
C VAL A 133 7.28 12.47 -0.43
N ASP A 134 8.01 13.55 -0.15
CA ASP A 134 9.46 13.59 -0.29
C ASP A 134 10.15 12.62 0.67
N CYS A 135 9.71 12.54 1.93
CA CYS A 135 10.20 11.54 2.88
C CYS A 135 9.93 10.11 2.37
N LEU A 136 8.69 9.82 1.94
CA LEU A 136 8.35 8.50 1.41
C LEU A 136 9.21 8.13 0.19
N ARG A 137 9.45 9.09 -0.71
CA ARG A 137 10.31 8.89 -1.89
C ARG A 137 11.76 8.63 -1.50
N SER A 138 12.27 9.34 -0.49
CA SER A 138 13.62 9.10 0.06
C SER A 138 13.73 7.70 0.66
N ASP A 139 12.85 7.36 1.61
CA ASP A 139 12.84 6.05 2.29
C ASP A 139 12.67 4.92 1.27
N TRP A 140 11.85 5.13 0.23
CA TRP A 140 11.65 4.17 -0.85
C TRP A 140 12.88 4.03 -1.77
N ALA A 141 13.57 5.13 -2.08
CA ALA A 141 14.79 5.08 -2.89
C ALA A 141 15.96 4.43 -2.14
N GLU A 142 16.07 4.72 -0.84
CA GLU A 142 17.12 4.22 0.06
C GLU A 142 16.80 2.82 0.60
N GLN A 143 15.53 2.37 0.47
CA GLN A 143 15.00 1.16 1.09
C GLN A 143 15.16 1.14 2.62
N GLU A 144 15.13 2.33 3.24
CA GLU A 144 15.30 2.55 4.69
C GLU A 144 13.96 2.93 5.34
N PHE A 145 13.18 1.92 5.73
CA PHE A 145 11.86 2.12 6.35
C PHE A 145 11.87 2.15 7.88
N GLU A 146 13.04 1.95 8.50
CA GLU A 146 13.19 1.90 9.97
C GLU A 146 13.03 3.29 10.61
N ARG A 147 13.29 4.36 9.86
CA ARG A 147 13.22 5.75 10.33
C ARG A 147 11.81 6.16 10.78
N THR A 148 10.78 5.49 10.29
CA THR A 148 9.38 5.70 10.68
C THR A 148 8.93 4.84 11.87
N GLY A 149 9.81 4.01 12.43
CA GLY A 149 9.45 3.09 13.52
C GLY A 149 8.51 1.96 13.06
N ALA A 150 8.49 1.68 11.76
CA ALA A 150 7.55 0.74 11.17
C ALA A 150 7.88 -0.71 11.58
N THR A 151 6.96 -1.34 12.30
CA THR A 151 7.07 -2.76 12.68
C THR A 151 6.71 -3.64 11.50
N TRP A 152 7.69 -4.40 11.00
CA TRP A 152 7.46 -5.42 9.98
C TRP A 152 6.64 -6.58 10.54
N SER A 153 5.63 -6.99 9.79
CA SER A 153 4.73 -8.11 10.09
C SER A 153 4.65 -9.05 8.90
N THR A 154 4.29 -10.31 9.15
CA THR A 154 4.01 -11.27 8.06
C THR A 154 2.80 -10.83 7.25
N MET A 155 2.72 -11.25 5.98
CA MET A 155 1.55 -10.94 5.14
C MET A 155 0.23 -11.44 5.73
N ALA A 156 0.23 -12.57 6.45
CA ALA A 156 -0.94 -13.05 7.18
C ALA A 156 -1.41 -12.09 8.29
N GLY A 157 -0.49 -11.34 8.91
CA GLY A 157 -0.79 -10.35 9.94
C GLY A 157 -1.19 -8.97 9.41
N LEU A 158 -1.06 -8.71 8.11
CA LEU A 158 -1.25 -7.37 7.54
C LEU A 158 -2.66 -6.81 7.79
N GLN A 159 -3.71 -7.63 7.67
CA GLN A 159 -5.07 -7.17 7.96
C GLN A 159 -5.23 -6.69 9.41
N GLN A 160 -4.64 -7.41 10.37
CA GLN A 160 -4.67 -7.03 11.79
C GLN A 160 -3.85 -5.75 12.02
N LEU A 161 -2.66 -5.66 11.41
CA LEU A 161 -1.80 -4.47 11.47
C LEU A 161 -2.52 -3.20 11.01
N LEU A 162 -3.29 -3.27 9.92
CA LEU A 162 -4.09 -2.12 9.43
C LEU A 162 -5.21 -1.74 10.40
N ARG A 163 -5.90 -2.73 10.97
CA ARG A 163 -6.96 -2.47 11.96
C ARG A 163 -6.39 -1.76 13.17
N ASP A 164 -5.21 -2.17 13.62
CA ASP A 164 -4.53 -1.64 14.80
C ASP A 164 -3.66 -0.41 14.50
N ALA A 165 -3.55 0.01 13.25
CA ALA A 165 -2.68 1.13 12.86
C ALA A 165 -3.01 2.45 13.58
N HIS A 166 -4.27 2.63 14.00
CA HIS A 166 -4.69 3.76 14.83
C HIS A 166 -4.06 3.78 16.24
N LEU A 167 -3.48 2.67 16.70
CA LEU A 167 -2.80 2.51 17.99
C LEU A 167 -1.27 2.65 17.88
N LEU A 168 -0.71 2.58 16.67
CA LEU A 168 0.71 2.85 16.44
C LEU A 168 0.99 4.30 16.85
N ARG A 169 2.18 4.63 17.34
CA ARG A 169 2.52 6.02 17.70
C ARG A 169 3.18 6.68 16.51
#